data_AF-A0A392PWA5-F1
#
_entry.id   AF-A0A392PWA5-F1
#
_cell.length_a   1.000
_cell.length_b   1.000
_cell.length_c   1.000
_cell.angle_alpha   90.00
_cell.angle_beta   90.00
_cell.angle_gamma   90.00
#
_symmetry.space_group_name_H-M   'P 1'
#
loop_
_entity.id
_entity.type
_entity.pdbx_description
1 polymer ?
#
loop_
_entity_poly.entity_id
_entity_poly.type
_entity_poly.pdbx_seq_one_letter_code
_entity_poly.pdbx_strand_id
1 'polypeptide(L)'
;MGRAVWDEMHHKGCCPDDNSYTVFIGGLIRQGRPDEACKYIEEMMQKGMKAPQLDYNKFGADFSKYGNPVILEELARKMNFAGKFEVSNVLASWVDMMKKNSKRRDATESCR
;
A
#
# COMPACT_ATOMS: atom_id res chain seq x y z
N MET A 1 -9.95 -3.61 10.50
CA MET A 1 -9.57 -3.05 11.80
C MET A 1 -9.63 -1.52 11.71
N GLY A 2 -10.11 -0.83 12.75
CA GLY A 2 -10.16 0.63 12.80
C GLY A 2 -8.96 1.24 13.53
N ARG A 3 -8.70 2.54 13.34
CA ARG A 3 -7.55 3.24 13.95
C ARG A 3 -7.51 3.13 15.48
N ALA A 4 -8.65 3.32 16.14
CA ALA A 4 -8.74 3.24 17.60
C ALA A 4 -8.28 1.87 18.13
N VAL A 5 -8.66 0.78 17.44
CA VAL A 5 -8.26 -0.58 17.82
C VAL A 5 -6.75 -0.80 17.60
N TRP A 6 -6.21 -0.27 16.51
CA TRP A 6 -4.78 -0.33 16.23
C TRP A 6 -3.95 0.41 17.31
N ASP A 7 -4.37 1.62 17.65
CA ASP A 7 -3.69 2.45 18.66
C ASP A 7 -3.78 1.80 20.05
N GLU A 8 -4.92 1.18 20.38
CA GLU A 8 -5.11 0.44 21.62
C GLU A 8 -4.17 -0.78 21.73
N MET A 9 -3.96 -1.52 20.64
CA MET A 9 -2.99 -2.64 20.61
C MET A 9 -1.58 -2.14 20.97
N HIS A 10 -1.15 -1.02 20.37
CA HIS A 10 0.13 -0.42 20.70
C HIS A 10 0.19 0.07 22.15
N HIS A 11 -0.86 0.73 22.65
CA HIS A 11 -0.89 1.25 24.02
C HIS A 11 -0.86 0.14 25.08
N LYS A 12 -1.50 -1.00 24.80
CA LYS A 12 -1.49 -2.18 25.68
C LYS A 12 -0.20 -3.00 25.58
N GLY A 13 0.76 -2.59 24.75
CA GLY A 13 1.98 -3.36 24.49
C GLY A 13 1.74 -4.65 23.69
N CYS A 14 0.56 -4.79 23.07
CA CYS A 14 0.29 -5.90 22.16
C CYS A 14 1.03 -5.64 20.85
N CYS A 15 2.07 -6.42 20.56
CA CYS A 15 2.73 -6.37 19.27
C CYS A 15 1.79 -6.90 18.18
N PRO A 16 1.39 -6.07 17.19
CA PRO A 16 0.57 -6.55 16.09
C PRO A 16 1.35 -7.59 15.28
N ASP A 17 0.70 -8.69 14.94
CA ASP A 17 1.24 -9.74 14.08
C ASP A 17 1.06 -9.42 12.59
N ASP A 18 1.59 -10.27 11.71
CA ASP A 18 1.50 -10.07 10.26
C ASP A 18 0.05 -9.97 9.75
N ASN A 19 -0.87 -10.72 10.36
CA ASN A 19 -2.27 -10.68 10.01
C ASN A 19 -2.93 -9.36 10.44
N SER A 20 -2.57 -8.84 11.61
CA SER A 20 -3.05 -7.55 12.14
C SER A 20 -2.66 -6.40 11.22
N TYR A 21 -1.39 -6.37 10.79
CA TYR A 21 -0.92 -5.40 9.79
C TYR A 21 -1.70 -5.53 8.48
N THR A 22 -1.85 -6.75 7.97
CA THR A 22 -2.58 -7.01 6.71
C THR A 22 -4.01 -6.48 6.77
N VAL A 23 -4.74 -6.78 7.86
CA VAL A 23 -6.12 -6.33 8.05
C VAL A 23 -6.21 -4.81 8.22
N PHE A 24 -5.22 -4.19 8.87
CA PHE A 24 -5.21 -2.74 9.09
C PHE A 24 -4.86 -1.96 7.82
N ILE A 25 -3.79 -2.36 7.12
CA ILE A 25 -3.38 -1.83 5.80
C ILE A 25 -4.55 -1.97 4.82
N GLY A 26 -5.19 -3.13 4.80
CA GLY A 26 -6.38 -3.38 3.98
C GLY A 26 -7.52 -2.40 4.25
N GLY A 27 -7.74 -2.07 5.53
CA GLY A 27 -8.73 -1.09 5.97
C GLY A 27 -8.39 0.34 5.55
N LEU A 28 -7.13 0.76 5.68
CA LEU A 28 -6.66 2.10 5.32
C LEU A 28 -6.86 2.38 3.83
N ILE A 29 -6.54 1.42 2.97
CA ILE A 29 -6.70 1.59 1.52
C ILE A 29 -8.19 1.70 1.15
N ARG A 30 -9.05 0.86 1.75
CA ARG A 30 -10.51 0.94 1.56
C ARG A 30 -11.11 2.27 2.03
N GLN A 31 -10.47 2.93 2.98
CA GLN A 31 -10.83 4.27 3.46
C GLN A 31 -10.27 5.40 2.60
N GLY A 32 -9.57 5.09 1.50
CA GLY A 32 -8.92 6.08 0.65
C GLY A 32 -7.70 6.72 1.29
N ARG A 33 -7.01 6.00 2.19
CA ARG A 33 -5.76 6.44 2.86
C ARG A 33 -4.55 5.57 2.47
N PRO A 34 -4.27 5.42 1.16
CA PRO A 34 -3.20 4.56 0.66
C PRO A 34 -1.80 4.97 1.13
N ASP A 35 -1.53 6.27 1.31
CA ASP A 35 -0.22 6.76 1.75
C ASP A 35 0.13 6.29 3.17
N GLU A 36 -0.88 6.17 4.03
CA GLU A 36 -0.68 5.64 5.37
C GLU A 36 -0.51 4.13 5.35
N ALA A 37 -1.24 3.43 4.49
CA ALA A 37 -1.00 2.02 4.25
C ALA A 37 0.45 1.76 3.81
N CYS A 38 1.02 2.60 2.94
CA CYS A 38 2.44 2.51 2.56
C CYS A 38 3.40 2.61 3.76
N LYS A 39 3.13 3.49 4.73
CA LYS A 39 3.95 3.61 5.95
C LYS A 39 3.91 2.34 6.79
N TYR A 40 2.72 1.75 6.96
CA TYR A 40 2.59 0.50 7.73
C TYR A 40 3.17 -0.71 6.99
N ILE A 41 3.14 -0.72 5.65
CA ILE A 41 3.89 -1.70 4.86
C ILE A 41 5.38 -1.52 5.12
N GLU A 42 5.92 -0.30 5.05
CA GLU A 42 7.33 -0.04 5.34
C GLU A 42 7.72 -0.50 6.75
N GLU A 43 6.90 -0.22 7.76
CA GLU A 43 7.14 -0.61 9.16
C GLU A 43 7.13 -2.14 9.34
N MET A 44 6.11 -2.83 8.82
CA MET A 44 6.02 -4.29 8.82
C MET A 44 7.28 -4.91 8.21
N MET A 45 7.85 -4.22 7.22
CA MET A 45 9.02 -4.68 6.52
C MET A 45 10.31 -4.40 7.28
N GLN A 46 10.46 -3.25 7.93
CA GLN A 46 11.57 -2.98 8.84
C GLN A 46 11.61 -3.98 10.00
N LYS A 47 10.44 -4.46 10.44
CA LYS A 47 10.29 -5.50 11.47
C LYS A 47 10.58 -6.92 10.98
N GLY A 48 10.94 -7.11 9.71
CA GLY A 48 11.23 -8.43 9.15
C GLY A 48 10.01 -9.34 8.97
N MET A 49 8.79 -8.79 9.06
CA MET A 49 7.55 -9.57 8.92
C MET A 49 7.27 -9.93 7.45
N LYS A 50 6.38 -10.90 7.26
CA LYS A 50 5.91 -11.35 5.93
C LYS A 50 5.17 -10.23 5.20
N ALA A 51 5.16 -10.27 3.88
CA ALA A 51 4.36 -9.34 3.07
C ALA A 51 2.88 -9.45 3.45
N PRO A 52 2.13 -8.34 3.45
CA PRO A 52 0.70 -8.40 3.74
C PRO A 52 -0.01 -9.18 2.64
N GLN A 53 -0.84 -10.17 3.03
CA GLN A 53 -1.60 -10.99 2.08
C GLN A 53 -2.84 -10.25 1.62
N LEU A 54 -2.67 -9.45 0.58
CA LEU A 54 -3.67 -8.54 0.07
C LEU A 54 -4.13 -8.95 -1.34
N ASP A 55 -5.40 -8.71 -1.63
CA ASP A 55 -6.00 -8.92 -2.96
C ASP A 55 -5.56 -7.82 -3.94
N TYR A 56 -4.32 -7.94 -4.45
CA TYR A 56 -3.57 -6.83 -5.04
C TYR A 56 -4.25 -6.14 -6.24
N ASN A 57 -5.19 -6.81 -6.91
CA ASN A 57 -6.00 -6.23 -7.97
C ASN A 57 -6.98 -5.16 -7.45
N LYS A 58 -7.67 -5.47 -6.36
CA LYS A 58 -8.59 -4.53 -5.70
C LYS A 58 -7.82 -3.37 -5.07
N PHE A 59 -6.67 -3.68 -4.49
CA PHE A 59 -5.77 -2.67 -3.93
C PHE A 59 -5.23 -1.71 -4.98
N GLY A 60 -4.76 -2.20 -6.14
CA GLY A 60 -4.29 -1.34 -7.23
C GLY A 60 -5.37 -0.37 -7.74
N ALA A 61 -6.63 -0.82 -7.79
CA ALA A 61 -7.76 0.03 -8.18
C ALA A 61 -8.05 1.14 -7.14
N ASP A 62 -8.12 0.78 -5.85
CA ASP A 62 -8.35 1.74 -4.76
C ASP A 62 -7.16 2.73 -4.64
N PHE A 63 -5.94 2.25 -4.80
CA PHE A 63 -4.72 3.07 -4.80
C PHE A 63 -4.67 4.00 -6.02
N SER A 64 -5.08 3.56 -7.21
CA SER A 64 -5.15 4.42 -8.41
C SER A 64 -6.14 5.59 -8.27
N LYS A 65 -7.07 5.52 -7.30
CA LYS A 65 -8.07 6.55 -7.08
C LYS A 65 -7.62 7.61 -6.07
N TYR A 66 -6.88 7.22 -5.04
CA TYR A 66 -6.54 8.11 -3.91
C TYR A 66 -5.03 8.24 -3.64
N GLY A 67 -4.19 7.41 -4.24
CA GLY A 67 -2.80 7.25 -3.89
C GLY A 67 -1.85 7.98 -4.82
N ASN A 68 -0.69 8.35 -4.25
CA ASN A 68 0.36 9.02 -4.98
C ASN A 68 1.33 8.00 -5.60
N PRO A 69 1.47 7.94 -6.94
CA PRO A 69 2.39 7.00 -7.58
C PRO A 69 3.85 7.24 -7.21
N VAL A 70 4.24 8.47 -6.83
CA VAL A 70 5.61 8.80 -6.41
C VAL A 70 5.94 8.14 -5.08
N ILE A 71 5.03 8.22 -4.10
CA ILE A 71 5.22 7.58 -2.79
C ILE A 71 5.29 6.06 -2.96
N LEU A 72 4.44 5.51 -3.84
CA LEU A 72 4.45 4.08 -4.12
C LEU A 72 5.72 3.62 -4.84
N GLU A 73 6.24 4.41 -5.78
CA GLU A 73 7.48 4.15 -6.50
C GLU A 73 8.71 4.24 -5.58
N GLU A 74 8.73 5.21 -4.67
CA GLU A 74 9.77 5.31 -3.64
C GLU A 74 9.74 4.09 -2.71
N LEU A 75 8.55 3.69 -2.24
CA LEU A 75 8.39 2.50 -1.42
C LEU A 75 8.87 1.25 -2.18
N ALA A 76 8.45 1.07 -3.43
CA ALA A 76 8.88 -0.05 -4.27
C ALA A 76 10.42 -0.12 -4.35
N ARG A 77 11.09 1.02 -4.60
CA ARG A 77 12.56 1.09 -4.61
C ARG A 77 13.17 0.70 -3.28
N LYS A 78 12.70 1.26 -2.16
CA LYS A 78 13.20 0.92 -0.82
C LYS A 78 13.07 -0.57 -0.53
N MET A 79 11.93 -1.17 -0.89
CA MET A 79 11.66 -2.58 -0.73
C MET A 79 12.57 -3.47 -1.59
N ASN A 80 12.91 -3.01 -2.79
CA ASN A 80 13.88 -3.67 -3.66
C ASN A 80 15.28 -3.70 -3.03
N PHE A 81 15.75 -2.55 -2.51
CA PHE A 81 17.05 -2.46 -1.85
C PHE A 81 17.12 -3.26 -0.54
N ALA A 82 15.99 -3.45 0.15
CA ALA A 82 15.89 -4.31 1.32
C ALA A 82 15.88 -5.81 1.00
N GLY A 83 16.02 -6.21 -0.28
CA GLY A 83 16.00 -7.60 -0.73
C GLY A 83 14.60 -8.22 -0.71
N LYS A 84 13.54 -7.41 -0.62
CA LYS A 84 12.14 -7.86 -0.52
C LYS A 84 11.46 -7.81 -1.88
N PHE A 85 11.98 -8.62 -2.78
CA PHE A 85 11.63 -8.60 -4.20
C PHE A 85 10.14 -8.83 -4.46
N GLU A 86 9.48 -9.74 -3.73
CA GLU A 86 8.04 -9.99 -3.88
C GLU A 86 7.19 -8.74 -3.64
N VAL A 87 7.47 -8.01 -2.54
CA VAL A 87 6.74 -6.78 -2.22
C VAL A 87 7.11 -5.66 -3.19
N SER A 88 8.38 -5.53 -3.53
CA SER A 88 8.84 -4.57 -4.53
C SER A 88 8.14 -4.77 -5.88
N ASN A 89 8.01 -6.02 -6.34
CA ASN A 89 7.42 -6.34 -7.64
C ASN A 89 5.93 -6.01 -7.66
N VAL A 90 5.21 -6.28 -6.56
CA VAL A 90 3.81 -5.88 -6.40
C VAL A 90 3.66 -4.35 -6.42
N LEU A 91 4.44 -3.63 -5.63
CA LEU A 91 4.38 -2.16 -5.59
C LEU A 91 4.75 -1.54 -6.95
N ALA A 92 5.74 -2.10 -7.64
CA ALA A 92 6.14 -1.66 -8.98
C ALA A 92 5.04 -1.91 -10.03
N SER A 93 4.38 -3.08 -9.99
CA SER A 93 3.24 -3.39 -10.87
C SER A 93 2.12 -2.35 -10.74
N TRP A 94 1.87 -1.87 -9.52
CA TRP A 94 0.88 -0.83 -9.25
C TRP A 94 1.28 0.55 -9.76
N VAL A 95 2.55 0.94 -9.63
CA VAL A 95 3.09 2.16 -10.23
C VAL A 95 2.89 2.13 -11.75
N ASP A 96 3.19 1.00 -12.39
CA ASP A 96 3.02 0.77 -13.82
C ASP A 96 1.54 0.86 -14.24
N MET A 97 0.64 0.24 -13.48
CA MET A 97 -0.81 0.36 -13.67
C MET A 97 -1.27 1.82 -13.60
N MET A 98 -0.81 2.60 -12.62
CA MET A 98 -1.20 4.01 -12.48
C MET A 98 -0.71 4.86 -13.66
N LYS A 99 0.54 4.65 -14.11
CA LYS A 99 1.09 5.31 -15.30
C LYS A 99 0.24 5.00 -16.55
N LYS A 100 -0.27 3.77 -16.68
CA LYS A 100 -1.16 3.35 -17.78
C LYS A 100 -2.59 3.91 -17.65
N ASN A 101 -3.13 4.03 -16.44
CA ASN A 101 -4.47 4.58 -16.19
C ASN A 101 -4.53 6.11 -16.31
N SER A 102 -3.46 6.84 -15.97
CA SER A 102 -3.35 8.29 -16.21
C SER A 102 -3.51 8.61 -17.71
N LYS A 103 -2.88 7.80 -18.56
CA LYS A 103 -2.93 7.95 -20.03
C LYS A 103 -4.33 7.70 -20.61
N ARG A 104 -5.21 6.98 -19.89
CA ARG A 104 -6.62 6.82 -20.27
C ARG A 104 -7.49 8.03 -19.87
N ARG A 105 -7.15 8.76 -18.80
CA ARG A 105 -7.87 9.97 -18.38
C ARG A 105 -7.53 11.17 -19.28
N ASP A 106 -6.26 11.34 -19.62
CA ASP A 106 -5.81 12.35 -20.60
C ASP A 106 -6.46 12.14 -21.99
N ALA A 107 -6.62 10.88 -22.42
CA ALA A 107 -7.28 10.55 -23.68
C ALA A 107 -8.79 10.88 -23.71
N THR A 108 -9.43 11.00 -22.55
CA THR A 108 -10.84 11.44 -22.45
C THR A 108 -11.00 12.95 -22.29
N GLU A 109 -9.95 13.68 -21.90
CA GLU A 109 -9.98 15.15 -21.78
C GLU A 109 -9.48 15.88 -23.03
N SER A 110 -8.78 15.19 -23.96
CA SER A 110 -8.40 15.77 -25.27
C SER A 110 -9.54 15.80 -26.31
N CYS A 111 -10.77 15.44 -25.92
CA CYS A 111 -11.97 15.50 -26.75
C CYS A 111 -13.05 16.35 -26.05
N ARG A 112 -12.72 17.60 -25.72
CA ARG A 112 -13.71 18.63 -25.39
C ARG A 112 -13.26 19.98 -25.93
#